data_AF-A0A357LTN5-F1
#
_entry.id   AF-A0A357LTN5-F1
#
_cell.length_a   1.000
_cell.length_b   1.000
_cell.length_c   1.000
_cell.angle_alpha   90.00
_cell.angle_beta   90.00
_cell.angle_gamma   90.00
#
_symmetry.space_group_name_H-M   'P 1'
#
loop_
_entity.id
_entity.type
_entity.pdbx_description
1 polymer ?
#
loop_
_entity_poly.entity_id
_entity_poly.type
_entity_poly.pdbx_seq_one_letter_code
_entity_poly.pdbx_strand_id
1 'polypeptide(L)'
;MAVTFHFLSASGSLYGEFKTRMHAALEACVQTCCAKLVLGNLDVVVMVAPNFVIPQLGVNGYAYDAHQGLLQFDPDHDSLAQNLEHRVSALLAHELHHCAGALACGGLTGTFGDALVREGLAGCFEEEIVGVTPFDTTKYEALYNQM
;
A
#
# COMPACT_ATOMS: atom_id res chain seq x y z
N MET A 1 3.87 -3.25 19.05
CA MET A 1 3.37 -3.40 17.68
C MET A 1 4.57 -3.40 16.76
N ALA A 2 4.67 -4.36 15.86
CA ALA A 2 5.77 -4.47 14.92
C ALA A 2 5.21 -4.62 13.50
N VAL A 3 5.63 -3.74 12.59
CA VAL A 3 5.47 -3.92 11.15
C VAL A 3 6.80 -4.42 10.62
N THR A 4 6.81 -5.59 9.99
CA THR A 4 8.03 -6.20 9.43
C THR A 4 7.93 -6.24 7.91
N PHE A 5 8.91 -5.66 7.21
CA PHE A 5 8.97 -5.68 5.76
C PHE A 5 9.81 -6.85 5.24
N HIS A 6 9.23 -7.68 4.38
CA HIS A 6 9.88 -8.84 3.75
C HIS A 6 10.16 -8.54 2.27
N PHE A 7 11.39 -8.12 1.96
CA PHE A 7 11.79 -7.80 0.59
C PHE A 7 12.17 -9.07 -0.20
N LEU A 8 11.44 -9.34 -1.28
CA LEU A 8 11.75 -10.44 -2.20
C LEU A 8 12.85 -10.03 -3.20
N SER A 9 14.11 -9.99 -2.73
CA SER A 9 15.25 -9.47 -3.51
C SER A 9 16.02 -10.51 -4.34
N ALA A 10 15.62 -11.79 -4.36
CA ALA A 10 16.39 -12.86 -4.98
C ALA A 10 16.60 -12.70 -6.51
N SER A 11 15.68 -12.01 -7.20
CA SER A 11 15.80 -11.71 -8.63
C SER A 11 16.89 -10.66 -8.95
N GLY A 12 17.38 -9.95 -7.93
CA GLY A 12 18.23 -8.79 -8.11
C GLY A 12 17.48 -7.53 -8.56
N SER A 13 16.14 -7.53 -8.66
CA SER A 13 15.35 -6.36 -9.10
C SER A 13 15.10 -5.33 -7.98
N LEU A 14 15.20 -5.75 -6.72
CA LEU A 14 15.14 -4.88 -5.53
C LEU A 14 16.55 -4.70 -4.95
N TYR A 15 17.29 -3.71 -5.46
CA TYR A 15 18.69 -3.51 -5.13
C TYR A 15 19.09 -2.03 -5.05
N GLY A 16 20.28 -1.79 -4.51
CA GLY A 16 20.93 -0.48 -4.51
C GLY A 16 20.11 0.61 -3.84
N GLU A 17 20.19 1.80 -4.42
CA GLU A 17 19.56 3.02 -3.90
C GLU A 17 18.03 2.90 -3.87
N PHE A 18 17.43 2.26 -4.87
CA PHE A 18 15.98 2.07 -4.94
C PHE A 18 15.43 1.36 -3.71
N LYS A 19 16.04 0.22 -3.33
CA LYS A 19 15.64 -0.52 -2.12
C LYS A 19 15.81 0.31 -0.86
N THR A 20 16.92 1.04 -0.74
CA THR A 20 17.20 1.88 0.44
C THR A 20 16.17 3.00 0.59
N ARG A 21 15.87 3.73 -0.50
CA ARG A 21 14.87 4.79 -0.50
C ARG A 21 13.47 4.26 -0.22
N MET A 22 13.10 3.14 -0.84
CA MET A 22 11.82 2.47 -0.59
C MET A 22 11.69 2.06 0.87
N HIS A 23 12.69 1.39 1.45
CA HIS A 23 12.63 0.97 2.85
C HIS A 23 12.52 2.17 3.80
N ALA A 24 13.30 3.23 3.56
CA ALA A 24 13.20 4.45 4.36
C ALA A 24 11.81 5.11 4.29
N ALA A 25 11.20 5.16 3.09
CA ALA A 25 9.85 5.68 2.91
C ALA A 25 8.79 4.82 3.63
N LEU A 26 8.89 3.49 3.53
CA LEU A 26 8.02 2.57 4.23
C LEU A 26 8.08 2.76 5.75
N GLU A 27 9.29 2.83 6.33
CA GLU A 27 9.48 3.05 7.77
C GLU A 27 8.89 4.40 8.22
N ALA A 28 9.19 5.49 7.49
CA ALA A 28 8.67 6.82 7.81
C ALA A 28 7.13 6.87 7.74
N CYS A 29 6.55 6.21 6.74
CA CYS A 29 5.10 6.08 6.59
C CYS A 29 4.48 5.30 7.75
N VAL A 30 5.06 4.17 8.16
CA VAL A 30 4.61 3.40 9.34
C VAL A 30 4.57 4.28 10.58
N GLN A 31 5.63 5.05 10.86
CA GLN A 31 5.67 5.93 12.03
C GLN A 31 4.52 6.94 12.01
N THR A 32 4.24 7.52 10.85
CA THR A 32 3.17 8.51 10.67
C THR A 32 1.80 7.86 10.83
N CYS A 33 1.59 6.68 10.23
CA CYS A 33 0.33 5.95 10.32
C CYS A 33 0.04 5.47 11.75
N CYS A 34 1.05 4.97 12.46
CA CYS A 34 0.90 4.45 13.82
C CYS A 34 0.53 5.53 14.85
N ALA A 35 0.75 6.81 14.54
CA ALA A 35 0.28 7.90 15.37
C ALA A 35 -1.25 8.10 15.30
N LYS A 36 -1.92 7.49 14.30
CA LYS A 36 -3.34 7.69 13.98
C LYS A 36 -4.15 6.38 13.93
N LEU A 37 -3.50 5.26 13.63
CA LEU A 37 -4.11 3.94 13.55
C LEU A 37 -3.66 3.03 14.69
N VAL A 38 -4.58 2.18 15.15
CA VAL A 38 -4.25 1.00 15.94
C VAL A 38 -4.03 -0.16 14.98
N LEU A 39 -2.80 -0.65 14.89
CA LEU A 39 -2.46 -1.80 14.05
C LEU A 39 -2.18 -3.05 14.91
N GLY A 40 -2.17 -4.21 14.26
CA GLY A 40 -1.67 -5.46 14.84
C GLY A 40 -0.16 -5.59 14.65
N ASN A 41 0.39 -6.75 15.03
CA ASN A 41 1.67 -7.16 14.44
C ASN A 41 1.41 -7.53 12.98
N LEU A 42 2.19 -6.96 12.07
CA LEU A 42 1.93 -7.03 10.63
C LEU A 42 3.19 -7.44 9.88
N ASP A 43 3.05 -8.41 8.98
CA ASP A 43 4.05 -8.75 7.98
C ASP A 43 3.64 -8.16 6.62
N VAL A 44 4.54 -7.41 5.99
CA VAL A 44 4.31 -6.81 4.67
C VAL A 44 5.35 -7.33 3.68
N VAL A 45 4.89 -8.08 2.68
CA VAL A 45 5.74 -8.54 1.59
C VAL A 45 5.95 -7.40 0.59
N VAL A 46 7.20 -7.16 0.20
CA VAL A 46 7.59 -6.13 -0.77
C VAL A 46 8.25 -6.81 -1.96
N MET A 47 7.67 -6.67 -3.15
CA MET A 47 8.16 -7.34 -4.35
C MET A 47 8.12 -6.46 -5.61
N VAL A 48 9.04 -6.74 -6.53
CA VAL A 48 8.98 -6.20 -7.89
C VAL A 48 8.17 -7.16 -8.75
N ALA A 49 7.04 -6.66 -9.24
CA ALA A 49 6.08 -7.45 -10.00
C ALA A 49 5.35 -6.59 -11.03
N PRO A 50 6.04 -6.16 -12.10
CA PRO A 50 5.48 -5.20 -13.07
C PRO A 50 4.18 -5.64 -13.73
N ASN A 51 3.94 -6.95 -13.86
CA ASN A 51 2.72 -7.48 -14.45
C ASN A 51 1.50 -7.44 -13.51
N PHE A 52 1.67 -7.02 -12.26
CA PHE A 52 0.62 -6.98 -11.24
C PHE A 52 0.41 -5.58 -10.65
N VAL A 53 1.11 -4.57 -11.18
CA VAL A 53 0.89 -3.18 -10.78
C VAL A 53 -0.31 -2.57 -11.49
N ILE A 54 -0.84 -1.48 -10.95
CA ILE A 54 -1.78 -0.63 -11.69
C ILE A 54 -0.99 0.06 -12.82
N PRO A 55 -1.32 -0.16 -14.11
CA PRO A 55 -0.50 0.30 -15.23
C PRO A 55 -0.26 1.81 -15.30
N GLN A 56 -1.09 2.61 -14.66
CA GLN A 56 -0.96 4.07 -14.63
C GLN A 56 -0.07 4.56 -13.47
N LEU A 57 0.10 3.74 -12.42
CA LEU A 57 0.76 4.13 -11.18
C LEU A 57 2.12 3.44 -10.98
N GLY A 58 2.32 2.26 -11.58
CA GLY A 58 3.53 1.45 -11.36
C GLY A 58 3.59 0.81 -9.97
N VAL A 59 2.49 0.84 -9.21
CA VAL A 59 2.37 0.25 -7.88
C VAL A 59 1.02 -0.48 -7.72
N ASN A 60 0.96 -1.47 -6.84
CA ASN A 60 -0.28 -2.10 -6.38
C ASN A 60 -0.09 -2.68 -4.97
N GLY A 61 -1.19 -2.83 -4.24
CA GLY A 61 -1.18 -3.27 -2.84
C GLY A 61 -2.35 -4.19 -2.54
N TYR A 62 -2.21 -4.98 -1.48
CA TYR A 62 -3.28 -5.81 -0.98
C TYR A 62 -3.11 -6.13 0.51
N ALA A 63 -4.13 -5.85 1.32
CA ALA A 63 -4.25 -6.33 2.68
C ALA A 63 -5.05 -7.65 2.72
N TYR A 64 -4.43 -8.73 3.20
CA TYR A 64 -5.10 -10.02 3.36
C TYR A 64 -5.98 -10.06 4.61
N ASP A 65 -5.46 -9.54 5.73
CA ASP A 65 -6.12 -9.47 7.02
C ASP A 65 -5.44 -8.41 7.92
N ALA A 66 -5.67 -8.48 9.23
CA ALA A 66 -5.07 -7.58 10.22
C ALA A 66 -3.55 -7.74 10.41
N HIS A 67 -2.96 -8.80 9.87
CA HIS A 67 -1.62 -9.29 10.16
C HIS A 67 -0.75 -9.49 8.91
N GLN A 68 -1.32 -9.45 7.69
CA GLN A 68 -0.58 -9.70 6.47
C GLN A 68 -0.99 -8.76 5.33
N GLY A 69 0.01 -8.19 4.65
CA GLY A 69 -0.17 -7.37 3.46
C GLY A 69 0.92 -7.59 2.40
N LEU A 70 0.68 -7.07 1.21
CA LEU A 70 1.55 -7.19 0.04
C LEU A 70 1.64 -5.84 -0.67
N LEU A 71 2.85 -5.48 -1.10
CA LEU A 71 3.13 -4.32 -1.94
C LEU A 71 3.93 -4.76 -3.17
N GLN A 72 3.48 -4.33 -4.34
CA GLN A 72 4.01 -4.66 -5.65
C GLN A 72 4.43 -3.41 -6.39
N PHE A 73 5.59 -3.44 -7.01
CA PHE A 73 6.20 -2.28 -7.67
C PHE A 73 6.75 -2.62 -9.05
N ASP A 74 6.74 -1.62 -9.92
CA ASP A 74 7.48 -1.59 -11.18
C ASP A 74 8.54 -0.48 -11.14
N PRO A 75 9.80 -0.80 -10.83
CA PRO A 75 10.88 0.18 -10.71
C PRO A 75 11.16 0.97 -12.00
N ASP A 76 10.82 0.40 -13.15
CA ASP A 76 11.06 1.00 -14.46
C ASP A 76 9.90 1.91 -14.90
N HIS A 77 8.82 1.99 -14.10
CA HIS A 77 7.68 2.82 -14.38
C HIS A 77 7.97 4.30 -14.06
N ASP A 78 7.92 5.17 -15.06
CA ASP A 78 8.28 6.60 -14.96
C ASP A 78 7.61 7.31 -13.78
N SER A 79 6.32 7.03 -13.59
CA SER A 79 5.50 7.63 -12.54
C SER A 79 5.97 7.21 -11.14
N LEU A 80 6.49 5.99 -10.97
CA LEU A 80 7.12 5.54 -9.73
C LEU A 80 8.51 6.16 -9.56
N ALA A 81 9.34 6.14 -10.61
CA ALA A 81 10.70 6.67 -10.56
C ALA A 81 10.74 8.15 -10.14
N GLN A 82 9.79 8.96 -10.62
CA GLN A 82 9.70 10.40 -10.33
C GLN A 82 9.19 10.72 -8.92
N ASN A 83 8.41 9.83 -8.30
CA ASN A 83 7.67 10.11 -7.05
C ASN A 83 7.72 8.94 -6.05
N LEU A 84 8.86 8.23 -5.98
CA LEU A 84 9.00 6.97 -5.24
C LEU A 84 8.48 7.05 -3.80
N GLU A 85 9.02 7.96 -3.00
CA GLU A 85 8.70 8.09 -1.58
C GLU A 85 7.23 8.40 -1.36
N HIS A 86 6.68 9.30 -2.18
CA HIS A 86 5.27 9.67 -2.11
C HIS A 86 4.35 8.50 -2.45
N ARG A 87 4.61 7.79 -3.57
CA ARG A 87 3.78 6.66 -4.00
C ARG A 87 3.85 5.47 -3.06
N VAL A 88 5.04 5.16 -2.57
CA VAL A 88 5.25 4.10 -1.57
C VAL A 88 4.49 4.43 -0.29
N SER A 89 4.57 5.68 0.18
CA SER A 89 3.87 6.10 1.40
C SER A 89 2.35 6.10 1.22
N ALA A 90 1.86 6.57 0.08
CA ALA A 90 0.44 6.61 -0.23
C ALA A 90 -0.15 5.20 -0.27
N LEU A 91 0.49 4.30 -1.04
CA LEU A 91 0.07 2.91 -1.13
C LEU A 91 0.10 2.21 0.23
N LEU A 92 1.19 2.35 0.99
CA LEU A 92 1.30 1.70 2.30
C LEU A 92 0.23 2.25 3.27
N ALA A 93 -0.02 3.56 3.31
CA ALA A 93 -1.05 4.14 4.17
C ALA A 93 -2.44 3.55 3.88
N HIS A 94 -2.77 3.37 2.59
CA HIS A 94 -4.02 2.75 2.15
C HIS A 94 -4.14 1.31 2.68
N GLU A 95 -3.12 0.48 2.47
CA GLU A 95 -3.15 -0.93 2.90
C GLU A 95 -3.09 -1.08 4.42
N LEU A 96 -2.36 -0.22 5.14
CA LEU A 96 -2.37 -0.20 6.59
C LEU A 96 -3.75 0.17 7.15
N HIS A 97 -4.47 1.07 6.49
CA HIS A 97 -5.85 1.37 6.88
C HIS A 97 -6.75 0.14 6.74
N HIS A 98 -6.60 -0.64 5.66
CA HIS A 98 -7.31 -1.92 5.51
C HIS A 98 -6.98 -2.91 6.62
N CYS A 99 -5.70 -3.05 6.98
CA CYS A 99 -5.27 -3.93 8.08
C CYS A 99 -5.85 -3.47 9.43
N ALA A 100 -5.86 -2.16 9.71
CA ALA A 100 -6.47 -1.60 10.91
C ALA A 100 -7.99 -1.86 10.96
N GLY A 101 -8.67 -1.67 9.83
CA GLY A 101 -10.09 -1.98 9.69
C GLY A 101 -10.38 -3.46 9.93
N ALA A 102 -9.58 -4.36 9.37
CA ALA A 102 -9.69 -5.79 9.59
C ALA A 102 -9.54 -6.16 11.07
N LEU A 103 -8.59 -5.54 11.78
CA LEU A 103 -8.39 -5.73 13.21
C LEU A 103 -9.60 -5.29 14.03
N ALA A 104 -10.14 -4.10 13.72
CA ALA A 104 -11.27 -3.52 14.46
C ALA A 104 -12.59 -4.27 14.21
N CYS A 105 -12.79 -4.77 12.99
CA CYS A 105 -14.04 -5.40 12.56
C CYS A 105 -14.00 -6.93 12.59
N GLY A 106 -12.86 -7.56 12.87
CA GLY A 106 -12.70 -9.02 12.87
C GLY A 106 -12.61 -9.64 11.47
N GLY A 107 -12.23 -8.85 10.44
CA GLY A 107 -12.02 -9.32 9.07
C GLY A 107 -12.38 -8.30 7.99
N LEU A 108 -12.18 -8.70 6.72
CA LEU A 108 -12.41 -7.89 5.52
C LEU A 108 -13.65 -8.34 4.70
N THR A 109 -14.49 -9.19 5.26
CA THR A 109 -15.70 -9.69 4.59
C THR A 109 -16.89 -8.75 4.77
N GLY A 110 -17.77 -8.68 3.79
CA GLY A 110 -19.00 -7.88 3.90
C GLY A 110 -19.77 -7.81 2.59
N THR A 111 -20.73 -6.90 2.54
CA THR A 111 -21.46 -6.53 1.33
C THR A 111 -20.60 -5.66 0.41
N PHE A 112 -21.07 -5.44 -0.83
CA PHE A 112 -20.46 -4.46 -1.72
C PHE A 112 -20.46 -3.05 -1.12
N GLY A 113 -21.51 -2.67 -0.38
CA GLY A 113 -21.56 -1.39 0.34
C GLY A 113 -20.46 -1.27 1.39
N ASP A 114 -20.19 -2.35 2.13
CA ASP A 114 -19.10 -2.38 3.11
C ASP A 114 -17.73 -2.29 2.43
N ALA A 115 -17.57 -2.87 1.24
CA ALA A 115 -16.34 -2.72 0.45
C ALA A 115 -16.16 -1.27 -0.03
N LEU A 116 -17.20 -0.64 -0.59
CA LEU A 116 -17.16 0.76 -1.02
C LEU A 116 -16.79 1.72 0.12
N VAL A 117 -17.40 1.54 1.30
CA VAL A 117 -17.10 2.38 2.47
C VAL A 117 -15.65 2.17 2.93
N ARG A 118 -15.15 0.92 2.97
CA ARG A 118 -13.76 0.64 3.36
C ARG A 118 -12.75 1.24 2.41
N GLU A 119 -12.92 1.06 1.10
CA GLU A 119 -12.03 1.66 0.10
C GLU A 119 -12.06 3.20 0.15
N GLY A 120 -13.24 3.79 0.31
CA GLY A 120 -13.38 5.24 0.47
C GLY A 120 -12.66 5.76 1.72
N LEU A 121 -12.82 5.10 2.87
CA LEU A 121 -12.12 5.47 4.11
C LEU A 121 -10.60 5.29 4.01
N ALA A 122 -10.14 4.20 3.37
CA ALA A 122 -8.72 3.99 3.12
C ALA A 122 -8.14 5.09 2.22
N GLY A 123 -8.87 5.52 1.18
CA GLY A 123 -8.49 6.64 0.34
C GLY A 123 -8.45 7.99 1.09
N CYS A 124 -9.41 8.25 1.98
CA CYS A 124 -9.37 9.44 2.83
C CYS A 124 -8.18 9.43 3.80
N PHE A 125 -7.84 8.25 4.34
CA PHE A 125 -6.68 8.12 5.22
C PHE A 125 -5.37 8.28 4.45
N GLU A 126 -5.25 7.68 3.26
CA GLU A 126 -4.14 7.89 2.34
C GLU A 126 -3.90 9.41 2.12
N GLU A 127 -4.96 10.15 1.76
CA GLU A 127 -4.92 11.61 1.62
C GLU A 127 -4.44 12.34 2.88
N GLU A 128 -4.94 11.93 4.05
CA GLU A 128 -4.53 12.51 5.33
C GLU A 128 -3.03 12.33 5.60
N ILE A 129 -2.45 11.19 5.19
CA ILE A 129 -1.03 10.89 5.40
C ILE A 129 -0.14 11.62 4.40
N VAL A 130 -0.51 11.65 3.11
CA VAL A 130 0.38 12.19 2.06
C VAL A 130 0.04 13.61 1.62
N GLY A 131 -1.07 14.17 2.10
CA GLY A 131 -1.49 15.56 1.87
C GLY A 131 -1.96 15.86 0.44
N VAL A 132 -2.14 14.83 -0.39
CA VAL A 132 -2.62 14.95 -1.76
C VAL A 132 -3.72 13.95 -1.96
N THR A 133 -4.84 14.42 -2.51
CA THR A 133 -6.00 13.59 -2.80
C THR A 133 -5.64 12.49 -3.81
N PRO A 134 -5.78 11.21 -3.45
CA PRO A 134 -5.53 10.09 -4.35
C PRO A 134 -6.56 9.90 -5.46
N PHE A 135 -7.52 10.83 -5.63
CA PHE A 135 -8.53 10.79 -6.71
C PHE A 135 -7.89 11.03 -8.09
N ASP A 136 -6.93 10.18 -8.45
CA ASP A 136 -6.66 9.83 -9.82
C ASP A 136 -7.70 8.77 -10.19
N THR A 137 -8.61 9.10 -11.10
CA THR A 137 -9.67 8.20 -11.61
C THR A 137 -9.11 6.86 -12.10
N THR A 138 -7.81 6.80 -12.41
CA THR A 138 -7.10 5.59 -12.82
C THR A 138 -7.04 4.49 -11.76
N LYS A 139 -7.02 4.81 -10.45
CA LYS A 139 -7.00 3.79 -9.38
C LYS A 139 -8.30 2.97 -9.38
N TYR A 140 -9.45 3.63 -9.56
CA TYR A 140 -10.77 2.99 -9.57
C TYR A 140 -11.08 2.28 -10.90
N GLU A 141 -10.63 2.80 -12.04
CA GLU A 141 -10.71 2.09 -13.31
C GLU A 141 -9.91 0.78 -13.28
N ALA A 142 -8.74 0.78 -12.64
CA ALA A 142 -7.93 -0.42 -12.48
C ALA A 142 -8.59 -1.45 -11.53
N LEU A 143 -9.14 -1.00 -10.40
CA LEU A 143 -9.86 -1.86 -9.45
C LEU A 143 -11.15 -2.45 -10.07
N TYR A 144 -11.90 -1.68 -10.85
CA TYR A 144 -13.11 -2.16 -11.54
C TYR A 144 -12.80 -3.28 -12.54
N ASN A 145 -11.63 -3.26 -13.18
CA ASN A 145 -11.21 -4.31 -14.11
C ASN A 145 -10.65 -5.58 -13.43
N GLN A 146 -10.55 -5.59 -12.10
CA GLN A 146 -10.05 -6.73 -11.30
C GLN A 146 -11.16 -7.44 -10.49
N MET A 147 -12.38 -6.89 -10.45
CA MET A 147 -13.58 -7.50 -9.85
C MET A 147 -14.42 -8.26 -10.88
#